data_AF-A0A2G5VPT1-F1
#
_entry.id   AF-A0A2G5VPT1-F1
#
_cell.length_a   1.000
_cell.length_b   1.000
_cell.length_c   1.000
_cell.angle_alpha   90.00
_cell.angle_beta   90.00
_cell.angle_gamma   90.00
#
_symmetry.space_group_name_H-M   'P 1'
#
loop_
_entity.id
_entity.type
_entity.pdbx_description
1 polymer ?
#
loop_
_entity_poly.entity_id
_entity_poly.type
_entity_poly.pdbx_seq_one_letter_code
_entity_poly.pdbx_strand_id
1 'polypeptide(L)'
;MAKTKVTARQNTNVETKADIKKKVQMLGNEYATAIKAYEKASEVVKKLQKQERKSEEKIQRMTALHQMHQKPRIQKPKPALQKRIQEKEDGLKKIQKRLRKALKVEESAKDEMEEAEAEWKFEAMCSGEAYQEKGEWKWRE
;
A
#
# COMPACT_ATOMS: atom_id res chain seq x y z
N MET A 1 -0.43 -31.01 -59.91
CA MET A 1 0.13 -30.71 -58.58
C MET A 1 -0.03 -29.22 -58.32
N ALA A 2 -0.97 -28.83 -57.45
CA ALA A 2 -1.27 -27.44 -57.15
C ALA A 2 -0.28 -26.91 -56.11
N LYS A 3 0.47 -25.85 -56.43
CA LYS A 3 1.35 -25.14 -55.50
C LYS A 3 0.53 -24.09 -54.76
N THR A 4 0.09 -24.39 -53.54
CA THR A 4 -0.47 -23.40 -52.62
C THR A 4 0.65 -22.51 -52.08
N LYS A 5 0.72 -21.27 -52.56
CA LYS A 5 1.52 -20.21 -51.90
C LYS A 5 0.83 -19.85 -50.59
N VAL A 6 1.40 -20.28 -49.48
CA VAL A 6 1.06 -19.78 -48.14
C VAL A 6 1.72 -18.41 -48.00
N THR A 7 0.94 -17.35 -48.17
CA THR A 7 1.37 -16.00 -47.82
C THR A 7 1.30 -15.89 -46.30
N ALA A 8 2.43 -16.05 -45.63
CA ALA A 8 2.55 -15.73 -44.22
C ALA A 8 2.22 -14.25 -44.03
N ARG A 9 1.16 -13.96 -43.29
CA ARG A 9 0.78 -12.60 -42.89
C ARG A 9 1.88 -12.09 -41.97
N GLN A 10 2.80 -11.30 -42.51
CA GLN A 10 3.75 -10.54 -41.71
C GLN A 10 2.94 -9.53 -40.90
N ASN A 11 2.73 -9.82 -39.61
CA ASN A 11 2.26 -8.83 -38.65
C ASN A 11 3.40 -7.84 -38.40
N THR A 12 3.65 -6.94 -39.35
CA THR A 12 4.60 -5.83 -39.21
C THR A 12 3.88 -4.65 -38.58
N ASN A 13 3.63 -4.71 -37.28
CA ASN A 13 3.66 -3.50 -36.47
C ASN A 13 5.06 -3.46 -35.85
N VAL A 14 6.03 -3.04 -36.64
CA VAL A 14 7.35 -2.68 -36.10
C VAL A 14 7.14 -1.38 -35.36
N GLU A 15 7.02 -1.44 -34.03
CA GLU A 15 6.96 -0.25 -33.20
C GLU A 15 8.18 0.62 -33.50
N THR A 16 7.96 1.92 -33.73
CA THR A 16 9.08 2.83 -33.96
C THR A 16 9.80 3.13 -32.65
N LYS A 17 11.07 3.56 -32.72
CA LYS A 17 11.83 4.06 -31.55
C LYS A 17 11.04 5.08 -30.73
N ALA A 18 10.26 5.94 -31.40
CA ALA A 18 9.42 6.94 -30.76
C ALA A 18 8.22 6.32 -30.01
N ASP A 19 7.62 5.25 -30.54
CA ASP A 19 6.51 4.55 -29.89
C ASP A 19 6.97 3.82 -28.64
N ILE A 20 8.12 3.15 -28.72
CA ILE A 20 8.78 2.48 -27.59
C ILE A 20 9.12 3.48 -26.48
N LYS A 21 9.71 4.63 -26.84
CA LYS A 21 10.02 5.69 -25.88
C LYS A 21 8.77 6.24 -25.19
N LYS A 22 7.67 6.44 -25.93
CA LYS A 22 6.38 6.85 -25.34
C LYS A 22 5.85 5.79 -24.39
N LYS A 23 5.92 4.51 -24.75
CA LYS A 23 5.47 3.40 -23.91
C LYS A 23 6.22 3.33 -22.59
N VAL A 24 7.56 3.40 -22.63
CA VAL A 24 8.39 3.41 -21.41
C VAL A 24 8.10 4.66 -20.55
N GLN A 25 7.84 5.82 -21.17
CA GLN A 25 7.43 7.01 -20.41
C GLN A 25 6.05 6.86 -19.75
N MET A 26 5.08 6.26 -20.44
CA MET A 26 3.76 5.99 -19.86
C MET A 26 3.86 5.05 -18.66
N LEU A 27 4.57 3.93 -18.79
CA LEU A 27 4.81 2.98 -17.70
C LEU A 27 5.56 3.64 -16.53
N GLY A 28 6.53 4.51 -16.81
CA GLY A 28 7.22 5.28 -15.77
C GLY A 28 6.29 6.23 -15.01
N ASN A 29 5.33 6.85 -15.70
CA ASN A 29 4.30 7.70 -15.07
C ASN A 29 3.30 6.88 -14.24
N GLU A 30 2.95 5.68 -14.70
CA GLU A 30 2.11 4.72 -13.96
C GLU A 30 2.81 4.29 -12.67
N TYR A 31 4.08 3.90 -12.76
CA TYR A 31 4.90 3.58 -11.59
C TYR A 31 4.97 4.76 -10.60
N ALA A 32 5.23 5.98 -11.08
CA ALA A 32 5.23 7.18 -10.23
C ALA A 32 3.87 7.45 -9.57
N THR A 33 2.77 7.07 -10.21
CA THR A 33 1.42 7.17 -9.66
C THR A 33 1.19 6.11 -8.59
N ALA A 34 1.65 4.88 -8.82
CA ALA A 34 1.56 3.77 -7.86
C ALA A 34 2.39 4.05 -6.60
N ILE A 35 3.58 4.63 -6.71
CA ILE A 35 4.37 5.11 -5.55
C ILE A 35 3.53 6.06 -4.68
N LYS A 36 2.92 7.07 -5.29
CA LYS A 36 2.09 8.05 -4.55
C LYS A 36 0.88 7.41 -3.90
N ALA A 37 0.29 6.39 -4.53
CA ALA A 37 -0.83 5.64 -3.95
C ALA A 37 -0.37 4.83 -2.73
N TYR A 38 0.74 4.12 -2.83
CA TYR A 38 1.35 3.38 -1.72
C TYR A 38 1.73 4.30 -0.56
N GLU A 39 2.38 5.44 -0.82
CA GLU A 39 2.73 6.42 0.22
C GLU A 39 1.50 6.91 0.99
N LYS A 40 0.43 7.25 0.27
CA LYS A 40 -0.85 7.66 0.88
C LYS A 40 -1.45 6.54 1.75
N ALA A 41 -1.44 5.30 1.27
CA ALA A 41 -1.93 4.16 2.02
C ALA A 41 -1.10 3.94 3.30
N SER A 42 0.23 4.02 3.18
CA SER A 42 1.15 3.88 4.31
C SER A 42 0.97 4.96 5.37
N GLU A 43 0.73 6.21 4.96
CA GLU A 43 0.40 7.28 5.91
C GLU A 43 -0.88 7.00 6.70
N VAL A 44 -1.90 6.44 6.06
CA VAL A 44 -3.16 6.08 6.72
C VAL A 44 -2.92 5.00 7.77
N VAL A 45 -2.14 3.97 7.43
CA VAL A 45 -1.75 2.91 8.36
C VAL A 45 -0.98 3.48 9.55
N LYS A 46 0.02 4.33 9.32
CA LYS A 46 0.78 5.01 10.40
C LYS A 46 -0.12 5.82 11.32
N LYS A 47 -1.08 6.58 10.75
CA LYS A 47 -2.05 7.38 11.53
C LYS A 47 -2.93 6.48 12.40
N LEU A 48 -3.40 5.35 11.86
CA LEU A 48 -4.25 4.39 12.59
C LEU A 48 -3.48 3.65 13.69
N GLN A 49 -2.25 3.19 13.43
CA GLN A 49 -1.39 2.58 14.46
C GLN A 49 -1.13 3.55 15.63
N LYS A 50 -0.91 4.84 15.34
CA LYS A 50 -0.75 5.85 16.39
C LYS A 50 -2.03 6.04 17.21
N GLN A 51 -3.20 5.99 16.58
CA GLN A 51 -4.48 6.07 17.28
C GLN A 51 -4.77 4.83 18.14
N GLU A 52 -4.40 3.65 17.65
CA GLU A 52 -4.51 2.38 18.37
C GLU A 52 -3.70 2.42 19.66
N ARG A 53 -2.39 2.70 19.58
CA ARG A 53 -1.50 2.79 20.76
C ARG A 53 -2.00 3.78 21.80
N LYS A 54 -2.41 4.98 21.37
CA LYS A 54 -2.99 5.99 22.27
C LYS A 54 -4.26 5.51 22.96
N SER A 55 -5.08 4.72 22.27
CA SER A 55 -6.32 4.17 22.80
C SER A 55 -6.03 3.06 23.81
N GLU A 56 -5.08 2.18 23.49
CA GLU A 56 -4.59 1.11 24.39
C GLU A 56 -4.02 1.69 25.67
N GLU A 57 -3.11 2.67 25.58
CA GLU A 57 -2.55 3.35 26.75
C GLU A 57 -3.64 3.97 27.64
N LYS A 58 -4.66 4.59 27.01
CA LYS A 58 -5.76 5.21 27.76
C LYS A 58 -6.62 4.17 28.47
N ILE A 59 -6.90 3.05 27.81
CA ILE A 59 -7.63 1.92 28.41
C ILE A 59 -6.82 1.36 29.57
N GLN A 60 -5.53 1.06 29.39
CA GLN A 60 -4.65 0.55 30.44
C GLN A 60 -4.62 1.46 31.67
N ARG A 61 -4.47 2.79 31.49
CA ARG A 61 -4.52 3.77 32.59
C ARG A 61 -5.87 3.74 33.31
N MET A 62 -6.98 3.69 32.57
CA MET A 62 -8.31 3.64 33.17
C MET A 62 -8.56 2.33 33.94
N THR A 63 -8.09 1.21 33.40
CA THR A 63 -8.18 -0.11 34.05
C THR A 63 -7.34 -0.14 35.32
N ALA A 64 -6.12 0.39 35.30
CA ALA A 64 -5.28 0.50 36.49
C ALA A 64 -5.93 1.36 37.58
N LEU A 65 -6.49 2.52 37.21
CA LEU A 65 -7.25 3.37 38.14
C LEU A 65 -8.46 2.62 38.72
N HIS A 66 -9.21 1.91 37.88
CA HIS A 66 -10.34 1.11 38.32
C HIS A 66 -9.93 0.05 39.35
N GLN A 67 -8.84 -0.69 39.10
CA GLN A 67 -8.30 -1.68 40.02
C GLN A 67 -7.82 -1.07 41.34
N MET A 68 -7.16 0.09 41.31
CA MET A 68 -6.74 0.80 42.53
C MET A 68 -7.95 1.22 43.38
N HIS A 69 -9.00 1.74 42.76
CA HIS A 69 -10.21 2.15 43.46
C HIS A 69 -11.05 0.97 44.00
N GLN A 70 -10.83 -0.25 43.51
CA GLN A 70 -11.45 -1.47 44.05
C GLN A 70 -10.72 -2.01 45.31
N LYS A 71 -9.47 -1.59 45.58
CA LYS A 71 -8.65 -2.17 46.66
C LYS A 71 -8.94 -1.73 48.11
N PRO A 72 -9.82 -0.77 48.45
CA PRO A 72 -10.34 -0.66 49.82
C PRO A 72 -11.61 -1.50 49.98
N ARG A 73 -11.64 -2.37 51.00
CA ARG A 73 -12.76 -3.25 51.42
C ARG A 73 -14.14 -2.56 51.67
N ILE A 74 -14.34 -1.30 51.25
CA ILE A 74 -15.46 -0.44 51.64
C ILE A 74 -16.15 0.23 50.43
N GLN A 75 -15.56 0.28 49.23
CA GLN A 75 -16.17 0.99 48.08
C GLN A 75 -16.79 0.02 47.05
N LYS A 76 -18.08 0.22 46.78
CA LYS A 76 -18.80 -0.47 45.70
C LYS A 76 -18.10 -0.20 44.35
N PRO A 77 -18.04 -1.18 43.43
CA PRO A 77 -17.58 -0.96 42.06
C PRO A 77 -18.32 0.26 41.48
N LYS A 78 -17.60 1.20 40.84
CA LYS A 78 -18.22 2.34 40.17
C LYS A 78 -18.68 1.92 38.77
N PRO A 79 -19.97 1.57 38.56
CA PRO A 79 -20.45 1.06 37.27
C PRO A 79 -20.22 2.05 36.12
N ALA A 80 -20.23 3.35 36.43
CA ALA A 80 -19.93 4.41 35.47
C ALA A 80 -18.51 4.33 34.89
N LEU A 81 -17.50 3.93 35.69
CA LEU A 81 -16.12 3.81 35.21
C LEU A 81 -15.95 2.56 34.33
N GLN A 82 -16.57 1.45 34.71
CA GLN A 82 -16.57 0.21 33.93
C GLN A 82 -17.25 0.40 32.57
N LYS A 83 -18.41 1.09 32.54
CA LYS A 83 -19.08 1.43 31.28
C LYS A 83 -18.19 2.27 30.36
N ARG A 84 -17.46 3.25 30.90
CA ARG A 84 -16.50 4.05 30.12
C ARG A 84 -15.31 3.24 29.59
N ILE A 85 -14.82 2.26 30.35
CA ILE A 85 -13.76 1.34 29.87
C ILE A 85 -14.31 0.54 28.69
N GLN A 86 -15.51 -0.03 28.81
CA GLN A 86 -16.15 -0.80 27.74
C GLN A 86 -16.33 0.04 26.46
N GLU A 87 -16.82 1.27 26.59
CA GLU A 87 -16.97 2.21 25.47
C GLU A 87 -15.63 2.48 24.75
N LYS A 88 -14.52 2.55 25.51
CA LYS A 88 -13.17 2.74 24.93
C LYS A 88 -12.66 1.48 24.25
N GLU A 89 -12.89 0.30 24.83
CA GLU A 89 -12.56 -0.98 24.21
C GLU A 89 -13.31 -1.21 22.90
N ASP A 90 -14.60 -0.85 22.86
CA ASP A 90 -15.38 -0.93 21.62
C ASP A 90 -14.89 0.08 20.56
N GLY A 91 -14.42 1.25 21.01
CA GLY A 91 -13.70 2.20 20.17
C GLY A 91 -12.41 1.61 19.59
N LEU A 92 -11.60 0.94 20.43
CA LEU A 92 -10.36 0.29 20.02
C LEU A 92 -10.62 -0.81 18.98
N LYS A 93 -11.64 -1.66 19.18
CA LYS A 93 -12.04 -2.68 18.19
C LYS A 93 -12.39 -2.06 16.83
N LYS A 94 -13.05 -0.90 16.82
CA LYS A 94 -13.35 -0.17 15.57
C LYS A 94 -12.08 0.34 14.89
N ILE A 95 -11.11 0.85 15.66
CA ILE A 95 -9.80 1.28 15.14
C ILE A 95 -9.05 0.08 14.54
N GLN A 96 -8.97 -1.03 15.27
CA GLN A 96 -8.36 -2.28 14.80
C GLN A 96 -8.98 -2.79 13.50
N LYS A 97 -10.31 -2.77 13.39
CA LYS A 97 -11.00 -3.16 12.15
C LYS A 97 -10.64 -2.24 10.98
N ARG A 98 -10.49 -0.93 11.22
CA ARG A 98 -10.05 0.04 10.21
C ARG A 98 -8.58 -0.18 9.84
N LEU A 99 -7.72 -0.45 10.82
CA LEU A 99 -6.31 -0.73 10.61
C LEU A 99 -6.10 -1.97 9.75
N ARG A 100 -6.80 -3.08 10.02
CA ARG A 100 -6.75 -4.29 9.18
C ARG A 100 -7.17 -4.01 7.73
N LYS A 101 -8.18 -3.17 7.52
CA LYS A 101 -8.59 -2.77 6.16
C LYS A 101 -7.54 -1.90 5.48
N ALA A 102 -6.96 -0.95 6.21
CA ALA A 102 -5.92 -0.07 5.69
C ALA A 102 -4.64 -0.84 5.34
N LEU A 103 -4.25 -1.82 6.15
CA LEU A 103 -3.11 -2.71 5.87
C LEU A 103 -3.30 -3.48 4.55
N LYS A 104 -4.50 -4.01 4.30
CA LYS A 104 -4.80 -4.67 3.03
C LYS A 104 -4.69 -3.72 1.84
N VAL A 105 -5.14 -2.48 2.01
CA VAL A 105 -5.02 -1.45 0.95
C VAL A 105 -3.57 -1.05 0.73
N GLU A 106 -2.77 -0.92 1.80
CA GLU A 106 -1.33 -0.65 1.68
C GLU A 106 -0.60 -1.81 0.99
N GLU A 107 -0.93 -3.05 1.33
CA GLU A 107 -0.38 -4.25 0.69
C GLU A 107 -0.73 -4.31 -0.79
N SER A 108 -2.00 -4.15 -1.17
CA SER A 108 -2.39 -4.12 -2.59
C SER A 108 -1.73 -2.96 -3.35
N ALA A 109 -1.64 -1.77 -2.75
CA ALA A 109 -0.96 -0.63 -3.38
C ALA A 109 0.55 -0.87 -3.52
N LYS A 110 1.16 -1.65 -2.62
CA LYS A 110 2.55 -2.06 -2.71
C LYS A 110 2.75 -3.05 -3.85
N ASP A 111 1.88 -4.03 -3.98
CA ASP A 111 1.92 -5.02 -5.06
C ASP A 111 1.76 -4.33 -6.43
N GLU A 112 0.78 -3.42 -6.57
CA GLU A 112 0.58 -2.61 -7.79
C GLU A 112 1.82 -1.75 -8.12
N MET A 113 2.46 -1.17 -7.09
CA MET A 113 3.68 -0.40 -7.26
C MET A 113 4.85 -1.27 -7.72
N GLU A 114 5.02 -2.47 -7.15
CA GLU A 114 6.07 -3.40 -7.53
C GLU A 114 5.87 -3.98 -8.93
N GLU A 115 4.62 -4.26 -9.31
CA GLU A 115 4.26 -4.70 -10.67
C GLU A 115 4.53 -3.60 -11.69
N ALA A 116 4.07 -2.37 -11.45
CA ALA A 116 4.33 -1.23 -12.32
C ALA A 116 5.84 -0.93 -12.45
N GLU A 117 6.60 -1.10 -11.36
CA GLU A 117 8.06 -0.99 -11.42
C GLU A 117 8.68 -2.07 -12.31
N ALA A 118 8.24 -3.32 -12.14
CA ALA A 118 8.76 -4.46 -12.89
C ALA A 118 8.45 -4.31 -14.39
N GLU A 119 7.23 -3.94 -14.76
CA GLU A 119 6.83 -3.70 -16.14
C GLU A 119 7.63 -2.56 -16.77
N TRP A 120 7.73 -1.44 -16.07
CA TRP A 120 8.50 -0.29 -16.54
C TRP A 120 9.98 -0.64 -16.75
N LYS A 121 10.62 -1.31 -15.78
CA LYS A 121 12.02 -1.76 -15.89
C LYS A 121 12.20 -2.78 -17.01
N PHE A 122 11.28 -3.73 -17.15
CA PHE A 122 11.33 -4.75 -18.19
C PHE A 122 11.28 -4.11 -19.58
N GLU A 123 10.30 -3.24 -19.84
CA GLU A 123 10.18 -2.56 -21.12
C GLU A 123 11.38 -1.64 -21.41
N ALA A 124 11.88 -0.93 -20.39
CA ALA A 124 13.06 -0.09 -20.49
C ALA A 124 14.33 -0.88 -20.85
N MET A 125 14.51 -2.09 -20.28
CA MET A 125 15.66 -2.95 -20.59
C MET A 125 15.54 -3.63 -21.94
N CYS A 126 14.37 -4.19 -22.28
CA CYS A 126 14.15 -4.95 -23.50
C CYS A 126 14.15 -4.08 -24.76
N SER A 127 13.79 -2.80 -24.64
CA SER A 127 13.85 -1.85 -25.74
C SER A 127 15.27 -1.49 -26.19
N GLY A 128 16.28 -1.66 -25.32
CA GLY A 128 17.63 -1.16 -25.57
C GLY A 128 17.74 0.37 -25.53
N GLU A 129 16.64 1.08 -25.32
CA GLU A 129 16.51 2.53 -25.32
C GLU A 129 16.87 3.17 -23.97
N ALA A 130 16.89 2.39 -22.89
CA ALA A 130 17.26 2.86 -21.57
C ALA A 130 18.26 1.91 -20.91
N TYR A 131 19.14 2.48 -20.07
CA TYR A 131 20.11 1.73 -19.30
C TYR A 131 20.25 2.32 -17.90
N GLN A 132 20.64 1.49 -16.95
CA GLN A 132 20.91 1.95 -15.60
C GLN A 132 22.39 2.28 -15.45
N GLU A 133 22.70 3.49 -14.98
CA GLU A 133 24.05 3.94 -14.67
C GLU A 133 24.07 4.50 -13.25
N LYS A 134 24.89 3.93 -12.35
CA LYS A 134 25.00 4.34 -10.94
C LYS A 134 23.65 4.39 -10.19
N GLY A 135 22.70 3.53 -10.57
CA GLY A 135 21.37 3.47 -9.96
C GLY A 135 20.33 4.38 -10.61
N GLU A 136 20.73 5.28 -11.52
CA GLU A 136 19.82 6.16 -12.26
C GLU A 136 19.54 5.60 -13.66
N TRP A 137 18.29 5.74 -14.14
CA TRP A 137 17.91 5.36 -15.49
C TRP A 137 18.23 6.47 -16.48
N LYS A 138 18.95 6.14 -17.55
CA LYS A 138 19.31 7.05 -18.64
C LYS A 138 18.78 6.53 -19.97
N TRP A 139 18.40 7.44 -20.85
CA TRP A 139 18.02 7.14 -22.23
C TRP A 139 19.27 7.04 -23.11
N ARG A 140 19.29 6.09 -24.05
CA ARG A 140 20.25 6.08 -25.15
C ARG A 140 19.76 7.04 -26.24
N GLU A 141 20.62 7.97 -26.66
CA GLU A 141 20.32 8.88 -27.78
C GLU A 141 20.23 8.15 -29.11
#